data_AF-A0A8H3H438-F1
#
_entry.id   AF-A0A8H3H438-F1
#
_cell.length_a   1.000
_cell.length_b   1.000
_cell.length_c   1.000
_cell.angle_alpha   90.00
_cell.angle_beta   90.00
_cell.angle_gamma   90.00
#
_symmetry.space_group_name_H-M   'P 1'
#
loop_
_entity.id
_entity.type
_entity.pdbx_description
1 polymer ?
#
loop_
_entity_poly.entity_id
_entity_poly.type
_entity_poly.pdbx_seq_one_letter_code
_entity_poly.pdbx_strand_id
1 'polypeptide(L)'
;MNESDIQLGRYMLEMRSTQPSRAAGYGVQFMKDHASFWYSDADSTITSAPVPINSPSFVRAIMHLARATAVDIGYLPDFLDDDQRTTTQIVDSQLVIRHTKYQIIEVISLARAIHGRCTCVLAAKNPEGMEVAIKLNWQVTTRSNEVSMLQLARSCNVNGVVDVLDWIDLRKLSDGRRARLPPAMQLKLQLEDRWLRVIVLPLCMPLYKVLDPKVFLKACISLLDAIHGLYTNAKILHRDVSVNNLMVKKNDPAEGVLIDLDLGHAIPDDGKQPGPTSLHRTGTLPFMALDLLHGQSEYPHYHRHDLESFVYVLVWIVGKYEMGVEANRDLFRSWCEGNWSTIASDKLAFLEFSGHHASFKPTSTFHVLETLIYELRSTIGEAHSKFRKARARPRIASAPPNRAQSLDVDSSSGGKCRRATTPMDQQTVYPEELPNLTYSTLRGLLENALDELSPKT
;
A
#
# COMPACT_ATOMS: atom_id res chain seq x y z
N MET A 1 26.75 3.26 -11.29
CA MET A 1 27.10 1.99 -10.62
C MET A 1 27.80 1.12 -11.62
N ASN A 2 28.91 0.52 -11.22
CA ASN A 2 29.56 -0.53 -12.02
C ASN A 2 28.85 -1.89 -11.78
N GLU A 3 29.20 -2.92 -12.55
CA GLU A 3 28.58 -4.25 -12.45
C GLU A 3 28.73 -4.89 -11.06
N SER A 4 29.88 -4.68 -10.40
CA SER A 4 30.12 -5.19 -9.05
C SER A 4 29.27 -4.50 -7.97
N ASP A 5 28.95 -3.21 -8.14
CA ASP A 5 28.03 -2.49 -7.24
C ASP A 5 26.61 -3.05 -7.36
N ILE A 6 26.19 -3.38 -8.58
CA ILE A 6 24.89 -4.02 -8.85
C ILE A 6 24.85 -5.41 -8.20
N GLN A 7 25.93 -6.18 -8.33
CA GLN A 7 26.00 -7.51 -7.73
C GLN A 7 25.91 -7.47 -6.20
N LEU A 8 26.68 -6.58 -5.55
CA LEU A 8 26.62 -6.47 -4.09
C LEU A 8 25.29 -5.90 -3.60
N GLY A 9 24.69 -4.97 -4.35
CA GLY A 9 23.32 -4.52 -4.14
C GLY A 9 22.30 -5.66 -4.18
N ARG A 10 22.43 -6.61 -5.13
CA ARG A 10 21.59 -7.81 -5.19
C ARG A 10 21.78 -8.71 -3.97
N TYR A 11 23.02 -8.94 -3.52
CA TYR A 11 23.26 -9.72 -2.30
C TYR A 11 22.69 -9.04 -1.06
N MET A 12 22.78 -7.71 -0.97
CA MET A 12 22.19 -6.95 0.12
C MET A 12 20.65 -7.05 0.09
N LEU A 13 20.04 -6.96 -1.09
CA LEU A 13 18.61 -7.16 -1.27
C LEU A 13 18.19 -8.56 -0.80
N GLU A 14 18.85 -9.62 -1.28
CA GLU A 14 18.52 -10.99 -0.87
C GLU A 14 18.69 -11.19 0.63
N MET A 15 19.79 -10.71 1.22
CA MET A 15 20.01 -10.77 2.67
C MET A 15 18.90 -10.09 3.45
N ARG A 16 18.56 -8.83 3.10
CA ARG A 16 17.54 -8.03 3.79
C ARG A 16 16.13 -8.59 3.58
N SER A 17 15.86 -9.16 2.40
CA SER A 17 14.54 -9.66 2.02
C SER A 17 14.27 -11.10 2.47
N THR A 18 15.25 -11.78 3.07
CA THR A 18 15.10 -13.16 3.59
C THR A 18 15.31 -13.25 5.10
N GLN A 19 15.87 -12.21 5.73
CA GLN A 19 16.23 -12.20 7.15
C GLN A 19 15.56 -11.03 7.89
N PRO A 20 14.27 -11.14 8.27
CA PRO A 20 13.56 -10.10 9.01
C PRO A 20 14.16 -9.82 10.40
N SER A 21 15.02 -10.71 10.90
CA SER A 21 15.81 -10.53 12.12
C SER A 21 16.98 -9.55 11.97
N ARG A 22 17.18 -8.92 10.79
CA ARG A 22 18.22 -7.91 10.59
C ARG A 22 17.66 -6.50 10.49
N ALA A 23 18.36 -5.55 11.08
CA ALA A 23 18.17 -4.11 10.90
C ALA A 23 19.09 -3.51 9.83
N ALA A 24 20.29 -4.08 9.68
CA ALA A 24 21.30 -3.62 8.75
C ALA A 24 22.08 -4.81 8.16
N GLY A 25 22.73 -4.56 7.03
CA GLY A 25 23.63 -5.50 6.36
C GLY A 25 24.98 -4.87 6.05
N TYR A 26 26.00 -5.71 6.01
CA TYR A 26 27.38 -5.33 5.73
C TYR A 26 27.90 -6.11 4.53
N GLY A 27 28.75 -5.48 3.72
CA GLY A 27 29.39 -6.11 2.57
C GLY A 27 30.84 -5.67 2.42
N VAL A 28 31.66 -6.51 1.78
CA VAL A 28 33.02 -6.18 1.39
C VAL A 28 33.17 -6.46 -0.09
N GLN A 29 33.57 -5.45 -0.85
CA GLN A 29 33.79 -5.52 -2.29
C GLN A 29 35.28 -5.49 -2.56
N PHE A 30 35.82 -6.54 -3.16
CA PHE A 30 37.23 -6.62 -3.55
C PHE A 30 37.42 -6.13 -4.99
N MET A 31 38.40 -5.25 -5.18
CA MET A 31 38.78 -4.64 -6.46
C MET A 31 40.28 -4.80 -6.65
N LYS A 32 40.71 -5.99 -7.08
CA LYS A 32 42.12 -6.38 -7.21
C LYS A 32 42.90 -6.20 -5.89
N ASP A 33 43.65 -5.11 -5.76
CA ASP A 33 44.50 -4.77 -4.62
C ASP A 33 43.82 -3.81 -3.61
N HIS A 34 42.56 -3.44 -3.86
CA HIS A 34 41.76 -2.60 -2.96
C HIS A 34 40.48 -3.31 -2.53
N ALA A 35 39.88 -2.85 -1.43
CA ALA A 35 38.55 -3.24 -1.00
C ALA A 35 37.73 -2.04 -0.51
N SER A 36 36.42 -2.10 -0.71
CA SER A 36 35.46 -1.14 -0.14
C SER A 36 34.48 -1.85 0.79
N PHE A 37 34.12 -1.18 1.88
CA PHE A 37 33.15 -1.66 2.87
C PHE A 37 31.80 -1.01 2.63
N TRP A 38 30.76 -1.82 2.69
CA TRP A 38 29.37 -1.43 2.50
C TRP A 38 28.61 -1.59 3.81
N TYR A 39 27.79 -0.60 4.13
CA TYR A 39 26.79 -0.64 5.19
C TYR A 39 25.45 -0.27 4.57
N SER A 40 24.41 -1.04 4.86
CA SER A 40 23.06 -0.76 4.35
C SER A 40 22.04 -0.99 5.45
N ASP A 41 21.13 -0.04 5.62
CA ASP A 41 19.98 -0.17 6.52
C ASP A 41 18.70 0.23 5.79
N ALA A 42 17.60 0.35 6.53
CA ALA A 42 16.29 0.66 5.97
C ALA A 42 16.17 2.04 5.31
N ASP A 43 17.17 2.91 5.37
CA ASP A 43 17.09 4.23 4.75
C ASP A 43 18.20 4.49 3.72
N SER A 44 19.42 4.01 3.94
CA SER A 44 20.51 4.29 2.98
C SER A 44 21.52 3.15 2.86
N THR A 45 22.30 3.21 1.78
CA THR A 45 23.51 2.41 1.61
C THR A 45 24.71 3.33 1.56
N ILE A 46 25.69 3.05 2.40
CA ILE A 46 26.92 3.81 2.57
C ILE A 46 28.10 2.94 2.16
N THR A 47 29.02 3.52 1.39
CA THR A 47 30.24 2.85 0.94
C THR A 47 31.47 3.62 1.40
N SER A 48 32.50 2.88 1.84
CA SER A 48 33.80 3.48 2.10
C SER A 48 34.52 3.82 0.79
N ALA A 49 35.47 4.75 0.86
CA ALA A 49 36.49 4.85 -0.18
C ALA A 49 37.26 3.51 -0.29
N PRO A 50 37.78 3.16 -1.47
CA PRO A 50 38.64 1.99 -1.63
C PRO A 50 39.87 2.07 -0.73
N VAL A 51 40.17 0.98 -0.02
CA VAL A 51 41.31 0.86 0.89
C VAL A 51 42.23 -0.26 0.37
N PRO A 52 43.55 -0.08 0.29
CA PRO A 52 44.47 -1.14 -0.10
C PRO A 52 44.36 -2.35 0.83
N ILE A 53 44.28 -3.57 0.28
CA ILE A 53 44.08 -4.81 1.06
C ILE A 53 45.27 -5.16 1.96
N ASN A 54 46.46 -4.63 1.65
CA ASN A 54 47.67 -4.78 2.45
C ASN A 54 47.84 -3.68 3.51
N SER A 55 46.91 -2.74 3.61
CA SER A 55 47.00 -1.63 4.56
C SER A 55 46.63 -2.07 5.99
N PRO A 56 47.22 -1.45 7.02
CA PRO A 56 46.81 -1.66 8.42
C PRO A 56 45.32 -1.38 8.66
N SER A 57 44.74 -0.42 7.91
CA SER A 57 43.32 -0.07 8.01
C SER A 57 42.40 -1.19 7.53
N PHE A 58 42.73 -1.85 6.42
CA PHE A 58 41.98 -3.01 5.94
C PHE A 58 42.06 -4.19 6.92
N VAL A 59 43.27 -4.50 7.37
CA VAL A 59 43.51 -5.58 8.34
C VAL A 59 42.73 -5.35 9.64
N ARG A 60 42.71 -4.11 10.15
CA ARG A 60 41.92 -3.72 11.33
C ARG A 60 40.41 -3.89 11.08
N ALA A 61 39.92 -3.46 9.91
CA ALA A 61 38.49 -3.57 9.57
C ALA A 61 38.03 -5.04 9.51
N ILE A 62 38.81 -5.93 8.87
CA ILE A 62 38.51 -7.36 8.82
C ILE A 62 38.57 -8.00 10.21
N MET A 63 39.55 -7.66 11.05
CA MET A 63 39.60 -8.16 12.43
C MET A 63 38.38 -7.73 13.25
N HIS A 64 37.88 -6.50 13.06
CA HIS A 64 36.66 -6.05 13.72
C HIS A 64 35.44 -6.83 13.23
N LEU A 65 35.31 -7.08 11.92
CA LEU A 65 34.23 -7.90 11.38
C LEU A 65 34.30 -9.35 11.86
N ALA A 66 35.50 -9.95 11.94
CA ALA A 66 35.69 -11.32 12.40
C ALA A 66 35.38 -11.51 13.90
N ARG A 67 35.46 -10.44 14.70
CA ARG A 67 35.15 -10.45 16.15
C ARG A 67 33.78 -9.87 16.48
N ALA A 68 33.03 -9.44 15.47
CA ALA A 68 31.75 -8.78 15.65
C ALA A 68 30.71 -9.77 16.20
N THR A 69 29.93 -9.35 17.19
CA THR A 69 28.74 -10.08 17.65
C THR A 69 27.64 -10.06 16.57
N ALA A 70 26.59 -10.86 16.75
CA ALA A 70 25.42 -10.82 15.87
C ALA A 70 24.82 -9.41 15.77
N VAL A 71 24.67 -8.74 16.91
CA VAL A 71 24.19 -7.35 16.95
C VAL A 71 25.15 -6.41 16.23
N ASP A 72 26.46 -6.64 16.33
CA ASP A 72 27.45 -5.81 15.65
C ASP A 72 27.38 -5.88 14.13
N ILE A 73 26.93 -6.99 13.57
CA ILE A 73 26.73 -7.17 12.12
C ILE A 73 25.29 -6.95 11.67
N GLY A 74 24.45 -6.36 12.53
CA GLY A 74 23.13 -5.83 12.16
C GLY A 74 21.94 -6.73 12.51
N TYR A 75 22.10 -7.81 13.28
CA TYR A 75 20.95 -8.55 13.81
C TYR A 75 20.23 -7.75 14.90
N LEU A 76 18.91 -7.88 14.93
CA LEU A 76 18.06 -7.35 15.98
C LEU A 76 18.17 -8.26 17.21
N PRO A 77 18.52 -7.70 18.40
CA PRO A 77 18.64 -8.49 19.62
C PRO A 77 17.30 -9.12 20.04
N ASP A 78 16.18 -8.55 19.60
CA ASP A 78 14.82 -9.04 19.87
C ASP A 78 14.56 -10.43 19.26
N PHE A 79 15.35 -10.84 18.27
CA PHE A 79 15.28 -12.14 17.58
C PHE A 79 16.38 -13.12 18.00
N LEU A 80 17.28 -12.73 18.92
CA LEU A 80 18.35 -13.61 19.38
C LEU A 80 17.82 -14.57 20.45
N ASP A 81 18.39 -15.77 20.51
CA ASP A 81 18.07 -16.71 21.58
C ASP A 81 18.63 -16.24 22.94
N ASP A 82 18.33 -16.99 24.00
CA ASP A 82 18.79 -16.68 25.36
C ASP A 82 20.33 -16.66 25.46
N ASP A 83 21.05 -17.33 24.55
CA ASP A 83 22.51 -17.35 24.41
C ASP A 83 23.06 -16.23 23.49
N GLN A 84 22.21 -15.29 23.04
CA GLN A 84 22.53 -14.21 22.10
C GLN A 84 22.99 -14.70 20.71
N ARG A 85 22.57 -15.89 20.30
CA ARG A 85 22.88 -16.47 18.98
C ARG A 85 21.74 -16.25 18.00
N THR A 86 22.12 -16.23 16.73
CA THR A 86 21.17 -16.12 15.62
C THR A 86 20.59 -17.49 15.31
N THR A 87 19.27 -17.58 15.17
CA THR A 87 18.65 -18.75 14.56
C THR A 87 18.80 -18.72 13.03
N THR A 88 18.96 -19.89 12.41
CA THR A 88 18.90 -20.04 10.95
C THR A 88 17.46 -20.16 10.44
N GLN A 89 16.51 -20.51 11.31
CA GLN A 89 15.09 -20.64 11.02
C GLN A 89 14.29 -19.69 11.91
N ILE A 90 13.55 -18.78 11.29
CA ILE A 90 12.72 -17.79 12.00
C ILE A 90 11.38 -18.40 12.45
N VAL A 91 10.86 -19.35 11.69
CA VAL A 91 9.74 -20.19 12.15
C VAL A 91 10.25 -21.06 13.30
N ASP A 92 9.40 -21.23 14.31
CA ASP A 92 9.70 -21.91 15.58
C ASP A 92 10.71 -21.18 16.48
N SER A 93 11.22 -20.02 16.08
CA SER A 93 12.04 -19.17 16.94
C SER A 93 11.20 -18.21 17.79
N GLN A 94 11.87 -17.45 18.65
CA GLN A 94 11.24 -16.48 19.54
C GLN A 94 11.51 -15.05 19.08
N LEU A 95 10.51 -14.18 19.28
CA LEU A 95 10.63 -12.73 19.21
C LEU A 95 10.27 -12.15 20.57
N VAL A 96 11.17 -11.40 21.18
CA VAL A 96 10.96 -10.80 22.50
C VAL A 96 10.61 -9.32 22.36
N ILE A 97 9.42 -8.93 22.83
CA ILE A 97 8.94 -7.54 22.80
C ILE A 97 8.53 -7.15 24.22
N ARG A 98 9.16 -6.12 24.81
CA ARG A 98 8.87 -5.65 26.19
C ARG A 98 8.77 -6.79 27.22
N HIS A 99 9.68 -7.76 27.16
CA HIS A 99 9.72 -8.96 28.02
C HIS A 99 8.70 -10.06 27.70
N THR A 100 7.79 -9.85 26.76
CA THR A 100 6.88 -10.88 26.27
C THR A 100 7.58 -11.70 25.18
N LYS A 101 7.68 -13.02 25.40
CA LYS A 101 8.23 -13.96 24.42
C LYS A 101 7.11 -14.45 23.49
N TYR A 102 7.20 -14.12 22.21
CA TYR A 102 6.29 -14.60 21.18
C TYR A 102 6.94 -15.75 20.42
N GLN A 103 6.23 -16.86 20.27
CA GLN A 103 6.67 -17.99 19.45
C GLN A 103 6.21 -17.78 18.00
N ILE A 104 7.14 -17.67 17.07
CA ILE A 104 6.82 -17.42 15.66
C ILE A 104 6.32 -18.71 15.01
N ILE A 105 5.14 -18.64 14.40
CA ILE A 105 4.47 -19.76 13.72
C ILE A 105 4.74 -19.68 12.21
N GLU A 106 4.67 -18.48 11.64
CA GLU A 106 4.71 -18.28 10.18
C GLU A 106 5.23 -16.88 9.84
N VAL A 107 5.94 -16.76 8.72
CA VAL A 107 6.20 -15.47 8.08
C VAL A 107 5.08 -15.20 7.08
N ILE A 108 4.10 -14.39 7.46
CA ILE A 108 2.93 -14.05 6.63
C ILE A 108 3.36 -13.22 5.41
N SER A 109 4.23 -12.24 5.63
CA SER A 109 4.70 -11.35 4.56
C SER A 109 6.07 -10.77 4.89
N LEU A 110 6.88 -10.62 3.84
CA LEU A 110 8.21 -10.02 3.94
C LEU A 110 8.49 -9.17 2.71
N ALA A 111 8.69 -7.86 2.92
CA ALA A 111 8.97 -6.93 1.85
C ALA A 111 10.34 -7.20 1.20
N ARG A 112 10.35 -7.35 -0.13
CA ARG A 112 11.59 -7.46 -0.92
C ARG A 112 12.19 -6.07 -1.19
N ALA A 113 12.80 -5.47 -0.17
CA ALA A 113 13.38 -4.13 -0.26
C ALA A 113 14.62 -3.97 0.63
N ILE A 114 15.61 -3.22 0.15
CA ILE A 114 16.77 -2.82 0.95
C ILE A 114 16.38 -1.65 1.87
N HIS A 115 15.75 -0.63 1.28
CA HIS A 115 15.36 0.64 1.90
C HIS A 115 13.83 0.80 1.97
N GLY A 116 13.37 1.77 2.75
CA GLY A 116 11.97 2.08 2.98
C GLY A 116 11.44 1.43 4.25
N ARG A 117 10.17 1.01 4.22
CA ARG A 117 9.49 0.41 5.39
C ARG A 117 10.04 -0.98 5.73
N CYS A 118 10.54 -1.74 4.74
CA CYS A 118 10.97 -3.12 4.89
C CYS A 118 10.00 -3.95 5.76
N THR A 119 8.69 -3.83 5.48
CA THR A 119 7.64 -4.42 6.30
C THR A 119 7.79 -5.93 6.40
N CYS A 120 7.70 -6.46 7.62
CA CYS A 120 7.61 -7.88 7.92
C CYS A 120 6.35 -8.12 8.76
N VAL A 121 5.58 -9.14 8.42
CA VAL A 121 4.40 -9.56 9.18
C VAL A 121 4.59 -11.03 9.56
N LEU A 122 4.50 -11.32 10.84
CA LEU A 122 4.69 -12.64 11.43
C LEU A 122 3.39 -13.11 12.08
N ALA A 123 3.01 -14.37 11.92
CA ALA A 123 2.06 -15.01 12.82
C ALA A 123 2.85 -15.53 14.02
N ALA A 124 2.35 -15.28 15.23
CA ALA A 124 2.99 -15.74 16.45
C ALA A 124 1.98 -16.13 17.53
N LYS A 125 2.41 -16.93 18.52
CA LYS A 125 1.67 -17.16 19.77
C LYS A 125 2.27 -16.36 20.89
N ASN A 126 1.43 -15.69 21.68
CA ASN A 126 1.86 -15.10 22.94
C ASN A 126 2.03 -16.20 24.03
N PRO A 127 2.55 -15.88 25.23
CA PRO A 127 2.69 -16.85 26.32
C PRO A 127 1.39 -17.51 26.79
N GLU A 128 0.24 -16.89 26.53
CA GLU A 128 -1.10 -17.41 26.86
C GLU A 128 -1.64 -18.36 25.77
N GLY A 129 -0.89 -18.56 24.67
CA GLY A 129 -1.28 -19.41 23.55
C GLY A 129 -2.18 -18.72 22.51
N MET A 130 -2.47 -17.42 22.66
CA MET A 130 -3.25 -16.65 21.70
C MET A 130 -2.45 -16.37 20.44
N GLU A 131 -3.05 -16.62 19.28
CA GLU A 131 -2.46 -16.28 17.99
C GLU A 131 -2.61 -14.79 17.67
N VAL A 132 -1.50 -14.16 17.30
CA VAL A 132 -1.42 -12.74 16.95
C VAL A 132 -0.64 -12.55 15.65
N ALA A 133 -0.90 -11.44 14.97
CA ALA A 133 -0.05 -10.93 13.90
C ALA A 133 0.89 -9.87 14.45
N ILE A 134 2.19 -10.00 14.21
CA ILE A 134 3.21 -9.03 14.59
C ILE A 134 3.73 -8.34 13.32
N LYS A 135 3.43 -7.06 13.16
CA LYS A 135 3.89 -6.22 12.06
C LYS A 135 5.10 -5.41 12.50
N LEU A 136 6.24 -5.61 11.84
CA LEU A 136 7.47 -4.85 12.02
C LEU A 136 7.73 -3.98 10.79
N ASN A 137 7.97 -2.69 10.96
CA ASN A 137 8.35 -1.81 9.85
C ASN A 137 9.19 -0.59 10.30
N TRP A 138 9.97 -0.05 9.37
CA TRP A 138 10.80 1.13 9.55
C TRP A 138 10.07 2.40 9.14
N GLN A 139 9.53 3.14 10.11
CA GLN A 139 8.69 4.31 9.88
C GLN A 139 9.48 5.61 10.03
N VAL A 140 9.30 6.54 9.10
CA VAL A 140 9.95 7.86 9.17
C VAL A 140 9.45 8.60 10.42
N THR A 141 10.38 9.22 11.15
CA THR A 141 10.08 9.91 12.43
C THR A 141 9.17 11.13 12.30
N THR A 142 9.10 11.72 11.11
CA THR A 142 8.35 12.97 10.84
C THR A 142 6.89 12.74 10.47
N ARG A 143 6.43 11.49 10.35
CA ARG A 143 5.08 11.15 9.90
C ARG A 143 4.18 10.66 11.03
N SER A 144 2.89 10.98 10.89
CA SER A 144 1.82 10.29 11.63
C SER A 144 1.88 8.80 11.30
N ASN A 145 1.65 7.99 12.31
CA ASN A 145 1.81 6.54 12.21
C ASN A 145 0.47 5.81 12.17
N GLU A 146 0.48 4.59 11.64
CA GLU A 146 -0.70 3.71 11.52
C GLU A 146 -1.44 3.54 12.85
N VAL A 147 -0.70 3.35 13.95
CA VAL A 147 -1.31 3.16 15.28
C VAL A 147 -2.17 4.36 15.68
N SER A 148 -1.69 5.58 15.46
CA SER A 148 -2.43 6.81 15.74
C SER A 148 -3.69 6.91 14.87
N MET A 149 -3.65 6.47 13.61
CA MET A 149 -4.83 6.46 12.73
C MET A 149 -5.86 5.41 13.16
N LEU A 150 -5.43 4.21 13.55
CA LEU A 150 -6.30 3.17 14.09
C LEU A 150 -6.95 3.60 15.42
N GLN A 151 -6.17 4.24 16.30
CA GLN A 151 -6.67 4.79 17.56
C GLN A 151 -7.68 5.93 17.33
N LEU A 152 -7.41 6.82 16.36
CA LEU A 152 -8.34 7.87 15.98
C LEU A 152 -9.66 7.27 15.47
N ALA A 153 -9.61 6.33 14.54
CA ALA A 153 -10.78 5.63 14.01
C ALA A 153 -11.64 5.02 15.13
N ARG A 154 -11.00 4.31 16.07
CA ARG A 154 -11.71 3.76 17.24
C ARG A 154 -12.32 4.84 18.13
N SER A 155 -11.61 5.95 18.39
CA SER A 155 -12.13 7.06 19.20
C SER A 155 -13.34 7.74 18.56
N CYS A 156 -13.46 7.65 17.24
CA CYS A 156 -14.60 8.12 16.45
C CYS A 156 -15.68 7.04 16.25
N ASN A 157 -15.66 5.95 17.02
CA ASN A 157 -16.62 4.83 16.93
C ASN A 157 -16.73 4.20 15.53
N VAL A 158 -15.60 4.08 14.82
CA VAL A 158 -15.56 3.30 13.57
C VAL A 158 -15.47 1.82 13.90
N ASN A 159 -16.48 1.06 13.49
CA ASN A 159 -16.51 -0.40 13.62
C ASN A 159 -15.79 -1.07 12.43
N GLY A 160 -15.32 -2.30 12.63
CA GLY A 160 -14.74 -3.12 11.56
C GLY A 160 -13.32 -2.72 11.11
N VAL A 161 -12.64 -1.86 11.86
CA VAL A 161 -11.19 -1.59 11.71
C VAL A 161 -10.41 -2.43 12.71
N VAL A 162 -9.22 -2.89 12.35
CA VAL A 162 -8.41 -3.78 13.19
C VAL A 162 -8.07 -3.18 14.54
N ASP A 163 -8.14 -4.05 15.53
CA ASP A 163 -7.78 -3.73 16.89
C ASP A 163 -6.25 -3.72 17.09
N VAL A 164 -5.71 -2.68 17.72
CA VAL A 164 -4.31 -2.69 18.19
C VAL A 164 -4.28 -3.33 19.58
N LEU A 165 -3.57 -4.46 19.73
CA LEU A 165 -3.40 -5.18 21.00
C LEU A 165 -2.24 -4.59 21.81
N ASP A 166 -1.10 -4.37 21.17
CA ASP A 166 0.07 -3.68 21.73
C ASP A 166 0.90 -3.05 20.61
N TRP A 167 1.74 -2.08 20.94
CA TRP A 167 2.72 -1.52 20.02
C TRP A 167 3.89 -0.85 20.75
N ILE A 168 5.04 -0.81 20.10
CA ILE A 168 6.25 -0.14 20.59
C ILE A 168 7.13 0.34 19.43
N ASP A 169 7.76 1.50 19.63
CA ASP A 169 8.95 1.90 18.89
C ASP A 169 10.20 1.31 19.58
N LEU A 170 10.85 0.32 18.96
CA LEU A 170 11.96 -0.41 19.58
C LEU A 170 13.27 0.40 19.58
N ARG A 171 13.59 1.04 18.46
CA ARG A 171 14.87 1.75 18.24
C ARG A 171 14.82 2.66 17.02
N LYS A 172 15.56 3.77 17.02
CA LYS A 172 15.83 4.54 15.80
C LYS A 172 17.06 4.01 15.07
N LEU A 173 17.11 4.27 13.77
CA LEU A 173 18.35 4.10 13.00
C LEU A 173 19.47 5.02 13.54
N SER A 174 19.13 6.24 13.95
CA SER A 174 20.07 7.21 14.54
C SER A 174 20.65 6.76 15.89
N ASP A 175 19.92 5.98 16.69
CA ASP A 175 20.42 5.41 17.96
C ASP A 175 21.52 4.35 17.74
N GLY A 176 21.58 3.79 16.52
CA GLY A 176 22.48 2.71 16.17
C GLY A 176 23.80 3.18 15.56
N ARG A 177 24.20 2.49 14.48
CA ARG A 177 25.50 2.70 13.82
C ARG A 177 25.61 4.06 13.14
N ARG A 178 24.48 4.66 12.77
CA ARG A 178 24.43 5.98 12.15
C ARG A 178 24.93 7.09 13.05
N ALA A 179 24.79 6.97 14.37
CA ALA A 179 25.36 7.94 15.33
C ALA A 179 26.87 8.16 15.13
N ARG A 180 27.58 7.18 14.56
CA ARG A 180 29.03 7.23 14.32
C ARG A 180 29.40 7.92 13.00
N LEU A 181 28.44 8.24 12.14
CA LEU A 181 28.71 8.94 10.88
C LEU A 181 29.05 10.41 11.16
N PRO A 182 30.09 10.98 10.52
CA PRO A 182 30.40 12.40 10.67
C PRO A 182 29.20 13.29 10.29
N PRO A 183 28.94 14.43 10.98
CA PRO A 183 27.81 15.31 10.67
C PRO A 183 27.76 15.77 9.20
N ALA A 184 28.92 16.05 8.60
CA ALA A 184 29.02 16.42 7.19
C ALA A 184 28.49 15.31 6.25
N MET A 185 28.69 14.05 6.62
CA MET A 185 28.20 12.91 5.84
C MET A 185 26.69 12.72 6.01
N GLN A 186 26.16 12.92 7.22
CA GLN A 186 24.72 12.87 7.49
C GLN A 186 23.99 13.95 6.68
N LEU A 187 24.53 15.17 6.65
CA LEU A 187 23.97 16.28 5.87
C LEU A 187 24.02 16.01 4.36
N LYS A 188 25.14 15.48 3.86
CA LYS A 188 25.31 15.16 2.43
C LYS A 188 24.35 14.07 1.96
N LEU A 189 24.06 13.08 2.81
CA LEU A 189 23.20 11.95 2.48
C LEU A 189 21.70 12.24 2.64
N GLN A 190 21.33 13.40 3.23
CA GLN A 190 19.94 13.76 3.52
C GLN A 190 19.17 12.62 4.22
N LEU A 191 19.82 11.99 5.21
CA LEU A 191 19.28 10.80 5.87
C LEU A 191 17.92 11.10 6.52
N GLU A 192 16.92 10.25 6.25
CA GLU A 192 15.68 10.26 7.01
C GLU A 192 15.82 9.27 8.17
N ASP A 193 15.62 9.76 9.39
CA ASP A 193 15.63 8.88 10.56
C ASP A 193 14.32 8.07 10.63
N ARG A 194 14.44 6.81 11.06
CA ARG A 194 13.33 5.86 11.10
C ARG A 194 13.29 5.08 12.40
N TRP A 195 12.10 4.95 12.97
CA TRP A 195 11.80 4.02 14.05
C TRP A 195 11.57 2.62 13.50
N LEU A 196 12.20 1.60 14.08
CA LEU A 196 11.69 0.24 13.99
C LEU A 196 10.49 0.14 14.91
N ARG A 197 9.31 0.10 14.30
CA ARG A 197 8.05 -0.06 15.00
C ARG A 197 7.59 -1.49 14.96
N VAL A 198 7.03 -1.94 16.07
CA VAL A 198 6.34 -3.21 16.18
C VAL A 198 4.90 -2.96 16.62
N ILE A 199 3.96 -3.58 15.90
CA ILE A 199 2.52 -3.52 16.17
C ILE A 199 2.03 -4.95 16.31
N VAL A 200 1.35 -5.26 17.41
CA VAL A 200 0.72 -6.55 17.68
C VAL A 200 -0.78 -6.40 17.42
N LEU A 201 -1.30 -7.21 16.51
CA LEU A 201 -2.67 -7.20 16.01
C LEU A 201 -3.31 -8.58 16.19
N PRO A 202 -4.65 -8.69 16.24
CA PRO A 202 -5.32 -9.98 16.11
C PRO A 202 -4.93 -10.68 14.80
N LEU A 203 -4.75 -12.00 14.86
CA LEU A 203 -4.50 -12.76 13.63
C LEU A 203 -5.80 -12.98 12.87
N CYS A 204 -6.01 -12.20 11.81
CA CYS A 204 -7.17 -12.30 10.93
C CYS A 204 -6.96 -13.29 9.77
N MET A 205 -8.04 -13.57 9.04
CA MET A 205 -8.01 -14.39 7.82
C MET A 205 -8.32 -13.50 6.60
N PRO A 206 -7.61 -13.64 5.46
CA PRO A 206 -7.93 -12.89 4.26
C PRO A 206 -9.34 -13.17 3.73
N LEU A 207 -10.03 -12.14 3.21
CA LEU A 207 -11.39 -12.26 2.71
C LEU A 207 -11.53 -13.34 1.63
N TYR A 208 -10.54 -13.48 0.74
CA TYR A 208 -10.55 -14.50 -0.32
C TYR A 208 -10.51 -15.95 0.18
N LYS A 209 -10.28 -16.19 1.47
CA LYS A 209 -10.38 -17.52 2.10
C LYS A 209 -11.79 -17.86 2.56
N VAL A 210 -12.74 -16.91 2.54
CA VAL A 210 -14.15 -17.17 2.87
C VAL A 210 -14.82 -17.83 1.68
N LEU A 211 -15.15 -19.11 1.80
CA LEU A 211 -15.62 -19.92 0.68
C LEU A 211 -17.15 -19.93 0.53
N ASP A 212 -17.88 -19.72 1.61
CA ASP A 212 -19.34 -19.64 1.57
C ASP A 212 -19.77 -18.27 1.02
N PRO A 213 -20.51 -18.20 -0.10
CA PRO A 213 -20.89 -16.92 -0.71
C PRO A 213 -21.76 -16.04 0.19
N LYS A 214 -22.59 -16.60 1.08
CA LYS A 214 -23.41 -15.80 2.00
C LYS A 214 -22.55 -15.15 3.08
N VAL A 215 -21.65 -15.92 3.68
CA VAL A 215 -20.68 -15.42 4.66
C VAL A 215 -19.76 -14.39 4.02
N PHE A 216 -19.30 -14.64 2.79
CA PHE A 216 -18.51 -13.69 2.01
C PHE A 216 -19.25 -12.37 1.79
N LEU A 217 -20.54 -12.39 1.40
CA LEU A 217 -21.32 -11.16 1.24
C LEU A 217 -21.54 -10.41 2.55
N LYS A 218 -21.80 -11.12 3.66
CA LYS A 218 -21.89 -10.49 5.00
C LYS A 218 -20.57 -9.79 5.37
N ALA A 219 -19.44 -10.44 5.13
CA ALA A 219 -18.12 -9.85 5.35
C ALA A 219 -17.88 -8.63 4.45
N CYS A 220 -18.26 -8.69 3.17
CA CYS A 220 -18.19 -7.57 2.24
C CYS A 220 -19.01 -6.37 2.73
N ILE A 221 -20.24 -6.59 3.20
CA ILE A 221 -21.10 -5.55 3.77
C ILE A 221 -20.44 -4.94 5.01
N SER A 222 -19.94 -5.78 5.92
CA SER A 222 -19.22 -5.33 7.11
C SER A 222 -17.95 -4.53 6.79
N LEU A 223 -17.19 -4.89 5.75
CA LEU A 223 -16.01 -4.15 5.30
C LEU A 223 -16.38 -2.83 4.64
N LEU A 224 -17.43 -2.81 3.84
CA LEU A 224 -17.96 -1.60 3.22
C LEU A 224 -18.42 -0.59 4.29
N ASP A 225 -19.03 -1.09 5.38
CA ASP A 225 -19.36 -0.28 6.57
C ASP A 225 -18.13 0.30 7.25
N ALA A 226 -17.06 -0.48 7.40
CA ALA A 226 -15.81 0.00 7.99
C ALA A 226 -15.18 1.11 7.14
N ILE A 227 -15.11 0.91 5.82
CA ILE A 227 -14.59 1.91 4.87
C ILE A 227 -15.44 3.19 4.94
N HIS A 228 -16.75 3.06 4.96
CA HIS A 228 -17.65 4.21 5.03
C HIS A 228 -17.54 4.93 6.37
N GLY A 229 -17.48 4.20 7.48
CA GLY A 229 -17.33 4.72 8.84
C GLY A 229 -16.02 5.48 9.04
N LEU A 230 -14.91 5.01 8.46
CA LEU A 230 -13.64 5.75 8.45
C LEU A 230 -13.84 7.15 7.88
N TYR A 231 -14.54 7.26 6.75
CA TYR A 231 -14.78 8.55 6.11
C TYR A 231 -15.79 9.40 6.88
N THR A 232 -16.95 8.86 7.24
CA THR A 232 -18.04 9.65 7.82
C THR A 232 -17.75 10.08 9.25
N ASN A 233 -17.26 9.16 10.08
CA ASN A 233 -17.08 9.38 11.52
C ASN A 233 -15.68 9.90 11.85
N ALA A 234 -14.64 9.36 11.23
CA ALA A 234 -13.24 9.70 11.57
C ALA A 234 -12.58 10.68 10.58
N LYS A 235 -13.25 11.01 9.47
CA LYS A 235 -12.68 11.83 8.37
C LYS A 235 -11.37 11.25 7.83
N ILE A 236 -11.27 9.93 7.78
CA ILE A 236 -10.11 9.20 7.25
C ILE A 236 -10.45 8.59 5.90
N LEU A 237 -9.58 8.80 4.91
CA LEU A 237 -9.55 8.01 3.67
C LEU A 237 -8.55 6.87 3.83
N HIS A 238 -8.92 5.67 3.41
CA HIS A 238 -8.06 4.49 3.51
C HIS A 238 -6.91 4.53 2.49
N ARG A 239 -7.23 4.89 1.23
CA ARG A 239 -6.30 5.07 0.10
C ARG A 239 -5.57 3.85 -0.44
N ASP A 240 -5.55 2.74 0.30
CA ASP A 240 -4.99 1.46 -0.16
C ASP A 240 -5.93 0.27 0.08
N VAL A 241 -7.20 0.41 -0.28
CA VAL A 241 -8.15 -0.71 -0.26
C VAL A 241 -7.66 -1.76 -1.26
N SER A 242 -7.26 -2.92 -0.75
CA SER A 242 -6.62 -3.99 -1.54
C SER A 242 -7.00 -5.37 -1.03
N VAL A 243 -6.78 -6.40 -1.85
CA VAL A 243 -7.05 -7.81 -1.48
C VAL A 243 -6.29 -8.27 -0.22
N ASN A 244 -5.18 -7.61 0.12
CA ASN A 244 -4.38 -7.92 1.30
C ASN A 244 -4.81 -7.14 2.55
N ASN A 245 -5.70 -6.14 2.41
CA ASN A 245 -6.14 -5.28 3.51
C ASN A 245 -7.60 -5.56 3.93
N LEU A 246 -8.33 -6.35 3.15
CA LEU A 246 -9.67 -6.83 3.48
C LEU A 246 -9.57 -8.21 4.16
N MET A 247 -9.77 -8.23 5.47
CA MET A 247 -9.71 -9.44 6.30
C MET A 247 -11.07 -9.76 6.92
N VAL A 248 -11.15 -10.90 7.59
CA VAL A 248 -12.27 -11.32 8.45
C VAL A 248 -11.75 -11.89 9.76
N LYS A 249 -12.59 -11.90 10.79
CA LYS A 249 -12.26 -12.60 12.04
C LYS A 249 -12.22 -14.11 11.81
N LYS A 250 -11.21 -14.81 12.36
CA LYS A 250 -11.10 -16.28 12.23
C LYS A 250 -12.31 -17.00 12.83
N ASN A 251 -12.79 -16.53 13.97
CA ASN A 251 -13.89 -17.17 14.71
C ASN A 251 -15.28 -16.72 14.25
N ASP A 252 -15.35 -15.60 13.52
CA ASP A 252 -16.58 -15.13 12.89
C ASP A 252 -16.26 -14.55 11.50
N PRO A 253 -16.18 -15.41 10.47
CA PRO A 253 -15.80 -14.96 9.13
C PRO A 253 -16.85 -14.07 8.44
N ALA A 254 -18.02 -13.83 9.05
CA ALA A 254 -19.00 -12.86 8.57
C ALA A 254 -18.65 -11.42 8.99
N GLU A 255 -17.77 -11.25 9.99
CA GLU A 255 -17.29 -9.94 10.44
C GLU A 255 -16.03 -9.54 9.68
N GLY A 256 -16.19 -8.46 8.91
CA GLY A 256 -15.11 -7.81 8.18
C GLY A 256 -14.16 -7.06 9.10
N VAL A 257 -12.86 -7.15 8.80
CA VAL A 257 -11.80 -6.41 9.49
C VAL A 257 -10.92 -5.72 8.46
N LEU A 258 -10.98 -4.40 8.42
CA LEU A 258 -10.13 -3.54 7.60
C LEU A 258 -8.80 -3.30 8.32
N ILE A 259 -7.69 -3.60 7.64
CA ILE A 259 -6.34 -3.43 8.19
C ILE A 259 -5.53 -2.43 7.35
N ASP A 260 -4.39 -2.00 7.90
CA ASP A 260 -3.36 -1.21 7.23
C ASP A 260 -3.78 0.22 6.82
N LEU A 261 -3.75 1.12 7.82
CA LEU A 261 -3.91 2.56 7.60
C LEU A 261 -2.57 3.28 7.36
N ASP A 262 -1.48 2.59 7.02
CA ASP A 262 -0.16 3.24 6.80
C ASP A 262 -0.20 4.33 5.71
N LEU A 263 -1.07 4.17 4.71
CA LEU A 263 -1.29 5.15 3.63
C LEU A 263 -2.53 6.03 3.85
N GLY A 264 -3.22 5.83 4.98
CA GLY A 264 -4.41 6.56 5.34
C GLY A 264 -4.17 8.06 5.47
N HIS A 265 -5.24 8.83 5.29
CA HIS A 265 -5.18 10.29 5.38
C HIS A 265 -6.37 10.85 6.16
N ALA A 266 -6.07 11.54 7.26
CA ALA A 266 -7.06 12.33 7.97
C ALA A 266 -7.30 13.66 7.23
N ILE A 267 -8.55 13.93 6.90
CA ILE A 267 -9.00 15.17 6.25
C ILE A 267 -9.08 16.25 7.33
N PRO A 268 -8.40 17.41 7.17
CA PRO A 268 -8.47 18.50 8.14
C PRO A 268 -9.89 19.06 8.30
N ASP A 269 -10.18 19.59 9.50
CA ASP A 269 -11.49 20.14 9.88
C ASP A 269 -11.93 21.36 9.05
N ASP A 270 -10.99 22.08 8.43
CA ASP A 270 -11.29 23.22 7.55
C ASP A 270 -11.73 22.80 6.13
N GLY A 271 -11.83 21.48 5.88
CA GLY A 271 -12.20 20.90 4.59
C GLY A 271 -11.18 21.15 3.48
N LYS A 272 -10.06 21.84 3.77
CA LYS A 272 -8.99 22.04 2.81
C LYS A 272 -8.13 20.79 2.81
N GLN A 273 -8.26 20.02 1.72
CA GLN A 273 -7.32 18.97 1.38
C GLN A 273 -5.90 19.54 1.46
N PRO A 274 -5.02 19.03 2.34
CA PRO A 274 -3.62 19.42 2.35
C PRO A 274 -3.04 19.20 0.96
N GLY A 275 -2.13 20.08 0.55
CA GLY A 275 -1.42 19.94 -0.71
C GLY A 275 -0.78 18.54 -0.85
N PRO A 276 -0.66 18.05 -2.08
CA PRO A 276 -0.33 16.65 -2.34
C PRO A 276 1.00 16.26 -1.71
N THR A 277 0.98 15.27 -0.82
CA THR A 277 2.21 14.69 -0.25
C THR A 277 2.80 13.68 -1.24
N SER A 278 4.11 13.47 -1.24
CA SER A 278 4.85 12.53 -2.12
C SER A 278 4.33 11.07 -2.19
N LEU A 279 3.28 10.73 -1.41
CA LEU A 279 2.51 9.48 -1.38
C LEU A 279 1.35 9.39 -2.38
N HIS A 280 1.03 10.40 -3.18
CA HIS A 280 -0.03 10.28 -4.22
C HIS A 280 0.27 9.24 -5.31
N ARG A 281 1.42 8.56 -5.26
CA ARG A 281 1.79 7.45 -6.15
C ARG A 281 1.52 6.06 -5.56
N THR A 282 1.07 5.96 -4.31
CA THR A 282 0.98 4.69 -3.58
C THR A 282 -0.46 4.24 -3.42
N GLY A 283 -0.90 3.40 -4.35
CA GLY A 283 -2.05 2.52 -4.21
C GLY A 283 -1.73 1.24 -4.96
N THR A 284 -2.30 0.12 -4.54
CA THR A 284 -2.09 -1.15 -5.23
C THR A 284 -2.70 -1.07 -6.64
N LEU A 285 -1.87 -1.02 -7.69
CA LEU A 285 -2.27 -0.69 -9.08
C LEU A 285 -3.57 -1.37 -9.57
N PRO A 286 -3.77 -2.68 -9.35
CA PRO A 286 -5.01 -3.34 -9.74
C PRO A 286 -6.29 -2.78 -9.10
N PHE A 287 -6.20 -2.20 -7.92
CA PHE A 287 -7.34 -1.70 -7.16
C PHE A 287 -7.49 -0.19 -7.22
N MET A 288 -6.51 0.53 -7.76
CA MET A 288 -6.58 1.99 -7.89
C MET A 288 -7.76 2.43 -8.77
N ALA A 289 -8.52 3.42 -8.31
CA ALA A 289 -9.67 3.99 -9.04
C ALA A 289 -9.27 4.46 -10.45
N LEU A 290 -10.18 4.34 -11.42
CA LEU A 290 -9.90 4.59 -12.84
C LEU A 290 -9.36 6.00 -13.10
N ASP A 291 -9.93 6.98 -12.40
CA ASP A 291 -9.56 8.39 -12.53
C ASP A 291 -8.35 8.79 -11.68
N LEU A 292 -7.69 7.86 -10.99
CA LEU A 292 -6.35 8.07 -10.41
C LEU A 292 -5.23 7.56 -11.34
N LEU A 293 -5.58 6.80 -12.40
CA LEU A 293 -4.64 6.19 -13.34
C LEU A 293 -4.20 7.16 -14.47
N HIS A 294 -3.71 8.35 -14.14
CA HIS A 294 -3.30 9.36 -15.15
C HIS A 294 -1.93 9.99 -14.91
N GLY A 295 -1.11 9.38 -14.05
CA GLY A 295 0.31 9.74 -13.86
C GLY A 295 0.56 11.13 -13.27
N GLN A 296 -0.46 11.87 -12.86
CA GLN A 296 -0.29 13.17 -12.20
C GLN A 296 -0.07 12.95 -10.71
N SER A 297 0.91 13.67 -10.14
CA SER A 297 1.25 13.59 -8.72
C SER A 297 0.28 14.32 -7.80
N GLU A 298 -0.68 15.08 -8.34
CA GLU A 298 -1.47 16.07 -7.61
C GLU A 298 -2.97 15.86 -7.71
N TYR A 299 -3.43 14.61 -7.83
CA TYR A 299 -4.86 14.32 -7.83
C TYR A 299 -5.38 14.10 -6.41
N PRO A 300 -6.47 14.78 -6.00
CA PRO A 300 -7.10 14.54 -4.72
C PRO A 300 -7.68 13.12 -4.65
N HIS A 301 -7.56 12.50 -3.49
CA HIS A 301 -8.22 11.23 -3.20
C HIS A 301 -9.56 11.51 -2.51
N TYR A 302 -10.60 10.81 -2.88
CA TYR A 302 -11.96 10.97 -2.37
C TYR A 302 -12.49 9.64 -1.83
N HIS A 303 -13.52 9.70 -0.98
CA HIS A 303 -14.18 8.50 -0.45
C HIS A 303 -14.65 7.55 -1.57
N ARG A 304 -15.15 8.09 -2.70
CA ARG A 304 -15.55 7.26 -3.84
C ARG A 304 -14.42 6.43 -4.45
N HIS A 305 -13.16 6.85 -4.30
CA HIS A 305 -12.02 6.08 -4.79
C HIS A 305 -11.84 4.82 -3.94
N ASP A 306 -11.99 4.92 -2.62
CA ASP A 306 -11.96 3.75 -1.74
C ASP A 306 -13.15 2.80 -2.03
N LEU A 307 -14.32 3.34 -2.36
CA LEU A 307 -15.49 2.56 -2.81
C LEU A 307 -15.25 1.85 -4.15
N GLU A 308 -14.65 2.53 -5.13
CA GLU A 308 -14.30 1.94 -6.42
C GLU A 308 -13.25 0.83 -6.25
N SER A 309 -12.23 1.08 -5.43
CA SER A 309 -11.21 0.11 -5.05
C SER A 309 -11.82 -1.13 -4.39
N PHE A 310 -12.79 -0.96 -3.49
CA PHE A 310 -13.52 -2.07 -2.88
C PHE A 310 -14.17 -2.96 -3.94
N VAL A 311 -14.85 -2.38 -4.94
CA VAL A 311 -15.44 -3.17 -6.04
C VAL A 311 -14.37 -3.88 -6.87
N TYR A 312 -13.25 -3.22 -7.19
CA TYR A 312 -12.15 -3.88 -7.88
C TYR A 312 -11.57 -5.07 -7.08
N VAL A 313 -11.53 -4.99 -5.75
CA VAL A 313 -11.12 -6.13 -4.92
C VAL A 313 -12.15 -7.27 -5.00
N LEU A 314 -13.45 -6.97 -4.95
CA LEU A 314 -14.50 -8.00 -5.07
C LEU A 314 -14.39 -8.75 -6.40
N VAL A 315 -14.31 -8.03 -7.53
CA VAL A 315 -14.19 -8.67 -8.87
C VAL A 315 -12.88 -9.45 -9.01
N TRP A 316 -11.82 -8.99 -8.37
CA TRP A 316 -10.53 -9.68 -8.32
C TRP A 316 -10.64 -11.00 -7.57
N ILE A 317 -11.26 -10.99 -6.38
CA ILE A 317 -11.42 -12.20 -5.57
C ILE A 317 -12.27 -13.24 -6.31
N VAL A 318 -13.48 -12.86 -6.73
CA VAL A 318 -14.42 -13.82 -7.34
C VAL A 318 -13.94 -14.32 -8.71
N GLY A 319 -13.10 -13.57 -9.42
CA GLY A 319 -12.57 -13.98 -10.73
C GLY A 319 -11.28 -14.79 -10.64
N LYS A 320 -10.43 -14.56 -9.64
CA LYS A 320 -9.10 -15.17 -9.56
C LYS A 320 -8.97 -16.29 -8.53
N TYR A 321 -9.84 -16.36 -7.53
CA TYR A 321 -9.70 -17.33 -6.44
C TYR A 321 -10.72 -18.46 -6.52
N GLU A 322 -10.25 -19.69 -6.38
CA GLU A 322 -11.05 -20.92 -6.28
C GLU A 322 -10.63 -21.64 -5.01
N MET A 323 -11.58 -22.01 -4.15
CA MET A 323 -11.30 -22.68 -2.87
C MET A 323 -10.23 -21.96 -2.02
N GLY A 324 -10.21 -20.62 -2.09
CA GLY A 324 -9.27 -19.79 -1.35
C GLY A 324 -7.83 -19.78 -1.87
N VAL A 325 -7.61 -20.26 -3.10
CA VAL A 325 -6.30 -20.25 -3.77
C VAL A 325 -6.41 -19.48 -5.08
N GLU A 326 -5.39 -18.70 -5.43
CA GLU A 326 -5.34 -18.02 -6.73
C GLU A 326 -5.25 -19.05 -7.86
N ALA A 327 -6.35 -19.24 -8.58
CA ALA A 327 -6.51 -20.20 -9.66
C ALA A 327 -6.20 -19.61 -11.05
N ASN A 328 -6.39 -18.30 -11.24
CA ASN A 328 -6.13 -17.64 -12.52
C ASN A 328 -5.18 -16.45 -12.36
N ARG A 329 -3.89 -16.70 -12.57
CA ARG A 329 -2.84 -15.68 -12.46
C ARG A 329 -2.85 -14.68 -13.63
N ASP A 330 -3.34 -15.09 -14.79
CA ASP A 330 -3.31 -14.28 -16.02
C ASP A 330 -4.46 -13.27 -16.09
N LEU A 331 -5.61 -13.59 -15.48
CA LEU A 331 -6.72 -12.67 -15.35
C LEU A 331 -6.28 -11.39 -14.63
N PHE A 332 -6.55 -10.24 -15.24
CA PHE A 332 -6.14 -8.90 -14.79
C PHE A 332 -4.62 -8.68 -14.72
N ARG A 333 -3.79 -9.48 -15.40
CA ARG A 333 -2.33 -9.21 -15.48
C ARG A 333 -2.04 -7.81 -16.03
N SER A 334 -2.81 -7.37 -17.02
CA SER A 334 -2.81 -6.00 -17.58
C SER A 334 -3.07 -4.90 -16.56
N TRP A 335 -3.64 -5.22 -15.39
CA TRP A 335 -3.87 -4.25 -14.32
C TRP A 335 -2.67 -4.12 -13.37
N CYS A 336 -1.75 -5.09 -13.42
CA CYS A 336 -0.52 -5.12 -12.62
C CYS A 336 0.69 -4.54 -13.38
N GLU A 337 0.65 -4.58 -14.71
CA GLU A 337 1.80 -4.35 -15.58
C GLU A 337 1.55 -3.22 -16.58
N GLY A 338 2.64 -2.53 -16.97
CA GLY A 338 2.59 -1.46 -17.97
C GLY A 338 2.51 -0.06 -17.37
N ASN A 339 2.07 0.90 -18.19
CA ASN A 339 1.90 2.28 -17.76
C ASN A 339 0.43 2.55 -17.37
N TRP A 340 0.21 3.66 -16.66
CA TRP A 340 -1.11 4.10 -16.19
C TRP A 340 -2.20 4.07 -17.26
N SER A 341 -1.88 4.51 -18.49
CA SER A 341 -2.84 4.55 -19.60
C SER A 341 -3.26 3.17 -20.06
N THR A 342 -2.33 2.20 -20.06
CA THR A 342 -2.62 0.80 -20.40
C THR A 342 -3.56 0.17 -19.38
N ILE A 343 -3.26 0.35 -18.09
CA ILE A 343 -4.09 -0.14 -16.98
C ILE A 343 -5.50 0.48 -17.06
N ALA A 344 -5.59 1.80 -17.23
CA ALA A 344 -6.86 2.51 -17.33
C ALA A 344 -7.70 2.04 -18.53
N SER A 345 -7.07 1.83 -19.69
CA SER A 345 -7.77 1.36 -20.89
C SER A 345 -8.34 -0.04 -20.70
N ASP A 346 -7.59 -0.94 -20.06
CA ASP A 346 -8.05 -2.31 -19.82
C ASP A 346 -9.16 -2.38 -18.75
N LYS A 347 -9.06 -1.58 -17.69
CA LYS A 347 -10.16 -1.41 -16.72
C LYS A 347 -11.41 -0.86 -17.37
N LEU A 348 -11.27 0.12 -18.24
CA LEU A 348 -12.40 0.66 -18.98
C LEU A 348 -13.03 -0.41 -19.88
N ALA A 349 -12.23 -1.22 -20.58
CA ALA A 349 -12.73 -2.34 -21.37
C ALA A 349 -13.51 -3.36 -20.51
N PHE A 350 -13.03 -3.63 -19.28
CA PHE A 350 -13.74 -4.44 -18.30
C PHE A 350 -15.09 -3.85 -17.89
N LEU A 351 -15.16 -2.55 -17.62
CA LEU A 351 -16.40 -1.86 -17.26
C LEU A 351 -17.39 -1.75 -18.44
N GLU A 352 -16.88 -1.66 -19.67
CA GLU A 352 -17.67 -1.55 -20.91
C GLU A 352 -18.04 -2.91 -21.52
N PHE A 353 -17.81 -4.03 -20.81
CA PHE A 353 -18.09 -5.40 -21.28
C PHE A 353 -17.47 -5.73 -22.64
N SER A 354 -16.25 -5.25 -22.89
CA SER A 354 -15.60 -5.34 -24.20
C SER A 354 -14.30 -6.13 -24.16
N GLY A 355 -13.76 -6.42 -25.35
CA GLY A 355 -12.52 -7.18 -25.51
C GLY A 355 -12.60 -8.56 -24.86
N HIS A 356 -11.51 -8.98 -24.22
CA HIS A 356 -11.45 -10.27 -23.53
C HIS A 356 -12.25 -10.32 -22.22
N HIS A 357 -12.82 -9.19 -21.77
CA HIS A 357 -13.64 -9.10 -20.56
C HIS A 357 -15.13 -9.30 -20.82
N ALA A 358 -15.56 -9.40 -22.09
CA ALA A 358 -16.95 -9.61 -22.47
C ALA A 358 -17.51 -10.94 -21.93
N SER A 359 -16.66 -11.98 -21.84
CA SER A 359 -17.01 -13.30 -21.33
C SER A 359 -16.51 -13.56 -19.90
N PHE A 360 -16.17 -12.51 -19.15
CA PHE A 360 -15.74 -12.66 -17.75
C PHE A 360 -16.84 -13.34 -16.94
N LYS A 361 -16.44 -14.34 -16.13
CA LYS A 361 -17.31 -15.05 -15.18
C LYS A 361 -16.57 -15.26 -13.86
N PRO A 362 -17.27 -15.27 -12.72
CA PRO A 362 -16.71 -15.73 -11.46
C PRO A 362 -16.22 -17.18 -11.54
N THR A 363 -15.34 -17.55 -10.62
CA THR A 363 -14.91 -18.93 -10.40
C THR A 363 -16.07 -19.82 -9.91
N SER A 364 -15.85 -21.14 -9.84
CA SER A 364 -16.90 -22.07 -9.41
C SER A 364 -17.33 -21.83 -7.97
N THR A 365 -16.38 -21.46 -7.09
CA THR A 365 -16.70 -21.04 -5.70
C THR A 365 -17.71 -19.90 -5.67
N PHE A 366 -17.61 -18.92 -6.59
CA PHE A 366 -18.39 -17.68 -6.56
C PHE A 366 -19.38 -17.52 -7.72
N HIS A 367 -19.69 -18.60 -8.46
CA HIS A 367 -20.55 -18.55 -9.65
C HIS A 367 -21.93 -17.94 -9.38
N VAL A 368 -22.47 -18.16 -8.17
CA VAL A 368 -23.76 -17.59 -7.73
C VAL A 368 -23.77 -16.07 -7.66
N LEU A 369 -22.60 -15.42 -7.68
CA LEU A 369 -22.46 -13.96 -7.64
C LEU A 369 -22.39 -13.33 -9.04
N GLU A 370 -22.60 -14.09 -10.14
CA GLU A 370 -22.48 -13.57 -11.52
C GLU A 370 -23.36 -12.33 -11.76
N THR A 371 -24.61 -12.35 -11.28
CA THR A 371 -25.54 -11.20 -11.38
C THR A 371 -25.02 -9.98 -10.62
N LEU A 372 -24.60 -10.15 -9.36
CA LEU A 372 -24.05 -9.06 -8.56
C LEU A 372 -22.83 -8.41 -9.25
N ILE A 373 -21.92 -9.23 -9.80
CA ILE A 373 -20.72 -8.71 -10.47
C ILE A 373 -21.08 -7.97 -11.75
N TYR A 374 -22.10 -8.44 -12.49
CA TYR A 374 -22.63 -7.71 -13.63
C TYR A 374 -23.18 -6.32 -13.23
N GLU A 375 -23.96 -6.25 -12.14
CA GLU A 375 -24.55 -4.99 -11.66
C GLU A 375 -23.49 -4.01 -11.13
N LEU A 376 -22.49 -4.50 -10.39
CA LEU A 376 -21.36 -3.71 -9.92
C LEU A 376 -20.55 -3.13 -11.09
N ARG A 377 -20.23 -3.95 -12.10
CA ARG A 377 -19.55 -3.51 -13.32
C ARG A 377 -20.35 -2.43 -14.06
N SER A 378 -21.65 -2.68 -14.25
CA SER A 378 -22.55 -1.75 -14.93
C SER A 378 -22.65 -0.42 -14.19
N THR A 379 -22.78 -0.45 -12.86
CA THR A 379 -22.89 0.75 -12.02
C THR A 379 -21.67 1.65 -12.16
N ILE A 380 -20.46 1.10 -12.05
CA ILE A 380 -19.21 1.87 -12.19
C ILE A 380 -19.02 2.32 -13.64
N GLY A 381 -19.25 1.44 -14.62
CA GLY A 381 -19.14 1.77 -16.04
C GLY A 381 -20.06 2.92 -16.45
N GLU A 382 -21.30 2.93 -15.97
CA GLU A 382 -22.24 4.03 -16.19
C GLU A 382 -21.79 5.33 -15.55
N ALA A 383 -21.25 5.29 -14.32
CA ALA A 383 -20.76 6.47 -13.62
C ALA A 383 -19.65 7.18 -14.43
N HIS A 384 -18.65 6.42 -14.90
CA HIS A 384 -17.60 6.96 -15.75
C HIS A 384 -18.10 7.36 -17.15
N SER A 385 -19.01 6.60 -17.76
CA SER A 385 -19.59 6.92 -19.06
C SER A 385 -20.38 8.22 -19.04
N LYS A 386 -21.21 8.44 -18.01
CA LYS A 386 -21.99 9.67 -17.81
C LYS A 386 -21.07 10.87 -17.67
N PHE A 387 -20.00 10.76 -16.87
CA PHE A 387 -19.01 11.82 -16.73
C PHE A 387 -18.31 12.15 -18.07
N ARG A 388 -17.84 11.13 -18.80
CA ARG A 388 -17.20 11.30 -20.12
C ARG A 388 -18.15 11.93 -21.15
N LYS A 389 -19.42 11.51 -21.20
CA LYS A 389 -20.44 12.05 -22.09
C LYS A 389 -20.83 13.49 -21.74
N ALA A 390 -20.96 13.81 -20.46
CA ALA A 390 -21.25 15.17 -20.00
C ALA A 390 -20.17 16.16 -20.44
N ARG A 391 -18.90 15.74 -20.46
CA ARG A 391 -17.78 16.51 -21.00
C ARG A 391 -17.82 16.66 -22.53
N ALA A 392 -18.18 15.60 -23.25
CA ALA A 392 -18.20 15.61 -24.71
C ALA A 392 -19.30 16.52 -25.30
N ARG A 393 -20.29 16.94 -24.51
CA ARG A 393 -21.32 17.89 -24.94
C ARG A 393 -20.72 19.30 -25.07
N PRO A 394 -20.85 19.97 -26.22
CA PRO A 394 -20.46 21.38 -26.35
C PRO A 394 -21.20 22.23 -25.33
N ARG A 395 -20.49 23.04 -24.53
CA ARG A 395 -21.11 24.11 -23.76
C ARG A 395 -21.65 25.15 -24.75
N ILE A 396 -22.93 25.10 -25.07
CA ILE A 396 -23.60 26.18 -25.80
C ILE A 396 -23.64 27.38 -24.85
N ALA A 397 -22.70 28.31 -25.02
CA ALA A 397 -22.74 29.58 -24.33
C ALA A 397 -23.93 30.37 -24.87
N SER A 398 -24.96 30.58 -24.05
CA SER A 398 -25.97 31.61 -24.29
C SER A 398 -25.30 32.98 -24.13
N ALA A 399 -24.70 33.49 -25.21
CA ALA A 399 -24.26 34.88 -25.27
C ALA A 399 -25.50 35.79 -25.42
N PRO A 400 -25.65 36.84 -24.60
CA PRO A 400 -26.64 37.89 -24.88
C PRO A 400 -26.18 38.74 -26.07
N PRO A 401 -27.10 39.32 -26.85
CA PRO A 401 -26.75 40.01 -28.10
C PRO A 401 -26.00 41.32 -27.83
N ASN A 402 -24.96 41.54 -28.64
CA ASN A 402 -24.09 42.70 -28.68
C ASN A 402 -24.84 44.04 -28.58
N ARG A 403 -24.29 44.94 -27.76
CA ARG A 403 -24.46 46.40 -27.94
C ARG A 403 -23.09 46.99 -28.23
N ALA A 404 -22.94 47.51 -29.44
CA ALA A 404 -21.74 48.17 -29.94
C ALA A 404 -21.47 49.48 -29.17
N GLN A 405 -20.20 49.75 -28.86
CA GLN A 405 -19.63 51.11 -28.85
C GLN A 405 -18.09 51.08 -28.92
N SER A 406 -17.61 51.62 -30.04
CA SER A 406 -16.38 52.42 -30.28
C SER A 406 -15.04 52.10 -29.60
N LEU A 407 -14.08 51.76 -30.47
CA LEU A 407 -12.74 52.38 -30.68
C LEU A 407 -11.89 52.70 -29.43
N ASP A 408 -10.72 52.05 -29.36
CA ASP A 408 -9.46 52.76 -29.64
C ASP A 408 -8.35 51.79 -30.08
N VAL A 409 -7.58 52.25 -31.06
CA VAL A 409 -6.44 51.60 -31.68
C VAL A 409 -5.21 52.08 -30.95
N ASP A 410 -4.37 51.17 -30.45
CA ASP A 410 -2.94 51.45 -30.48
C ASP A 410 -2.09 50.19 -30.63
N SER A 411 -1.04 50.36 -31.40
CA SER A 411 -0.26 49.31 -32.04
C SER A 411 1.09 49.14 -31.36
N SER A 412 1.50 47.90 -31.07
CA SER A 412 2.92 47.51 -31.16
C SER A 412 3.13 46.00 -31.11
N SER A 413 3.95 45.59 -32.08
CA SER A 413 4.50 44.29 -32.45
C SER A 413 5.01 43.39 -31.32
N GLY A 414 4.79 42.07 -31.49
CA GLY A 414 5.51 41.03 -30.74
C GLY A 414 4.90 39.64 -30.90
N GLY A 415 4.92 39.09 -32.12
CA GLY A 415 4.39 37.76 -32.41
C GLY A 415 5.08 36.65 -31.61
N LYS A 416 4.35 36.06 -30.66
CA LYS A 416 4.49 34.66 -30.29
C LYS A 416 3.16 33.98 -30.59
N CYS A 417 3.15 33.17 -31.64
CA CYS A 417 2.03 32.29 -31.97
C CYS A 417 1.83 31.33 -30.79
N ARG A 418 0.94 31.70 -29.85
CA ARG A 418 0.42 30.76 -28.85
C ARG A 418 -0.45 29.79 -29.63
N ARG A 419 0.00 28.53 -29.78
CA ARG A 419 -0.89 27.44 -30.20
C ARG A 419 -2.13 27.52 -29.31
N ALA A 420 -3.29 27.74 -29.93
CA ALA A 420 -4.55 27.57 -29.25
C ALA A 420 -4.60 26.12 -28.75
N THR A 421 -4.59 25.94 -27.43
CA THR A 421 -4.88 24.66 -26.81
C THR A 421 -6.27 24.24 -27.26
N THR A 422 -6.37 23.09 -27.94
CA THR A 422 -7.66 22.52 -28.29
C THR A 422 -8.41 22.15 -27.00
N PRO A 423 -9.75 22.03 -26.99
CA PRO A 423 -10.51 21.57 -25.82
C PRO A 423 -10.11 20.16 -25.32
N MET A 424 -9.28 19.44 -26.07
CA MET A 424 -8.66 18.19 -25.68
C MET A 424 -7.40 18.34 -24.80
N ASP A 425 -6.73 19.49 -24.82
CA ASP A 425 -5.54 19.78 -23.99
C ASP A 425 -5.91 20.27 -22.57
N GLN A 426 -7.20 20.45 -22.28
CA GLN A 426 -7.66 20.79 -20.93
C GLN A 426 -7.84 19.52 -20.06
N GLN A 427 -7.14 19.56 -18.94
CA GLN A 427 -6.98 18.52 -17.92
C GLN A 427 -8.31 18.00 -17.38
N THR A 428 -8.46 16.67 -17.32
CA THR A 428 -9.67 16.01 -16.81
C THR A 428 -9.67 15.96 -15.29
N VAL A 429 -10.38 16.89 -14.64
CA VAL A 429 -10.64 16.79 -13.19
C VAL A 429 -12.03 16.18 -13.01
N TYR A 430 -12.09 14.97 -12.47
CA TYR A 430 -13.32 14.33 -12.05
C TYR A 430 -13.87 15.08 -10.82
N PRO A 431 -15.20 15.15 -10.66
CA PRO A 431 -15.81 15.63 -9.44
C PRO A 431 -15.45 14.73 -8.25
N GLU A 432 -15.59 15.28 -7.04
CA GLU A 432 -15.51 14.51 -5.79
C GLU A 432 -16.54 13.38 -5.77
N GLU A 433 -17.76 13.63 -6.27
CA GLU A 433 -18.82 12.64 -6.36
C GLU A 433 -19.04 12.17 -7.80
N LEU A 434 -19.16 10.85 -7.98
CA LEU A 434 -19.60 10.26 -9.24
C LEU A 434 -21.03 9.73 -9.06
N PRO A 435 -21.99 10.12 -9.93
CA PRO A 435 -23.36 9.64 -9.82
C PRO A 435 -23.42 8.11 -9.80
N ASN A 436 -24.24 7.56 -8.91
CA ASN A 436 -24.46 6.13 -8.66
C ASN A 436 -23.30 5.36 -7.99
N LEU A 437 -22.07 5.88 -7.98
CA LEU A 437 -20.96 5.29 -7.21
C LEU A 437 -20.98 5.83 -5.77
N THR A 438 -21.94 5.35 -4.98
CA THR A 438 -22.13 5.74 -3.57
C THR A 438 -22.16 4.53 -2.67
N TYR A 439 -21.91 4.75 -1.38
CA TYR A 439 -22.02 3.70 -0.36
C TYR A 439 -23.40 3.03 -0.38
N SER A 440 -24.49 3.81 -0.44
CA SER A 440 -25.86 3.28 -0.44
C SER A 440 -26.15 2.39 -1.64
N THR A 441 -25.68 2.77 -2.85
CA THR A 441 -25.85 1.95 -4.05
C THR A 441 -25.11 0.62 -3.90
N LEU A 442 -23.82 0.67 -3.53
CA LEU A 442 -23.00 -0.54 -3.39
C LEU A 442 -23.52 -1.46 -2.29
N ARG A 443 -23.92 -0.90 -1.16
CA ARG A 443 -24.54 -1.66 -0.06
C ARG A 443 -25.82 -2.35 -0.52
N GLY A 444 -26.72 -1.63 -1.18
CA GLY A 444 -27.99 -2.20 -1.66
C GLY A 444 -27.78 -3.35 -2.63
N LEU A 445 -26.79 -3.26 -3.53
CA LEU A 445 -26.43 -4.38 -4.42
C LEU A 445 -25.96 -5.62 -3.64
N LEU A 446 -25.12 -5.44 -2.62
CA LEU A 446 -24.65 -6.54 -1.78
C LEU A 446 -25.77 -7.17 -0.93
N GLU A 447 -26.66 -6.35 -0.37
CA GLU A 447 -27.81 -6.79 0.42
C GLU A 447 -28.80 -7.56 -0.45
N ASN A 448 -29.14 -7.05 -1.64
CA ASN A 448 -30.01 -7.76 -2.58
C ASN A 448 -29.44 -9.13 -2.97
N ALA A 449 -28.13 -9.19 -3.27
CA ALA A 449 -27.46 -10.46 -3.58
C ALA A 449 -27.48 -11.43 -2.38
N LEU A 450 -27.34 -10.92 -1.15
CA LEU A 450 -27.41 -11.74 0.06
C LEU A 450 -28.84 -12.28 0.29
N ASP A 451 -29.85 -11.47 0.03
CA ASP A 451 -31.26 -11.85 0.14
C ASP A 451 -31.64 -12.91 -0.90
N GLU A 452 -31.14 -12.80 -2.13
CA GLU A 452 -31.35 -13.82 -3.19
C GLU A 452 -30.76 -15.19 -2.83
N LEU A 453 -29.66 -15.22 -2.09
CA LEU A 453 -29.07 -16.48 -1.62
C LEU A 453 -29.84 -17.04 -0.41
N SER A 454 -30.56 -16.22 0.34
CA SER A 454 -31.29 -16.65 1.52
C SER A 454 -32.52 -17.48 1.13
N PRO A 455 -32.86 -18.55 1.88
CA PRO A 455 -34.01 -19.37 1.53
C PRO A 455 -35.28 -18.51 1.56
N LYS A 456 -36.04 -18.51 0.46
CA LYS A 456 -37.38 -17.93 0.43
C LYS A 456 -38.23 -18.69 1.45
N THR A 457 -38.71 -17.96 2.45
CA THR A 457 -39.52 -18.49 3.55
C THR A 457 -40.89 -18.95 3.09
#